data_AF-A0A432FP52-F1
#
_entry.id   AF-A0A432FP52-F1
#
_cell.length_a   1.000
_cell.length_b   1.000
_cell.length_c   1.000
_cell.angle_alpha   90.00
_cell.angle_beta   90.00
_cell.angle_gamma   90.00
#
_symmetry.space_group_name_H-M   'P 1'
#
loop_
_entity.id
_entity.type
_entity.pdbx_description
1 polymer ?
#
loop_
_entity_poly.entity_id
_entity_poly.type
_entity_poly.pdbx_seq_one_letter_code
_entity_poly.pdbx_strand_id
1 'polypeptide(L)'
;MIHITEYGCFYEKDYYTQGNYGARVYETVVGKIGVAICYDRHYPEYMRALGIKGAELVVVPQAGTVGEWPAGLYEAELQVASFQNGYFCALTNRVGMLARRA
;
A
#
# COMPACT_ATOMS: atom_id res chain seq x y z
N MET A 1 -8.69 -2.32 -0.85
CA MET A 1 -8.13 -0.97 -0.77
C MET A 1 -9.19 -0.05 -0.22
N ILE A 2 -8.84 0.85 0.68
CA ILE A 2 -9.78 1.83 1.27
C ILE A 2 -9.62 3.18 0.57
N HIS A 3 -8.40 3.58 0.25
CA HIS A 3 -8.11 4.83 -0.43
C HIS A 3 -8.11 4.60 -1.94
N ILE A 4 -9.22 4.92 -2.60
CA ILE A 4 -9.36 4.77 -4.06
C ILE A 4 -8.88 6.04 -4.75
N THR A 5 -7.90 5.91 -5.64
CA THR A 5 -7.29 7.07 -6.31
C THR A 5 -8.17 7.64 -7.42
N GLU A 6 -7.98 8.94 -7.66
CA GLU A 6 -8.57 9.62 -8.81
C GLU A 6 -7.65 10.77 -9.21
N TYR A 7 -6.77 10.52 -10.18
CA TYR A 7 -5.91 11.52 -10.80
C TYR A 7 -5.37 11.01 -12.14
N GLY A 8 -4.62 11.85 -12.86
CA GLY A 8 -4.06 11.51 -14.16
C GLY A 8 -3.35 10.15 -14.15
N CYS A 9 -3.72 9.29 -15.10
CA CYS A 9 -3.26 7.89 -15.27
C CYS A 9 -3.82 6.87 -14.28
N PHE A 10 -4.55 7.28 -13.22
CA PHE A 10 -5.10 6.42 -12.19
C PHE A 10 -6.57 6.78 -11.89
N TYR A 11 -7.47 6.28 -12.75
CA TYR A 11 -8.93 6.48 -12.71
C TYR A 11 -9.61 5.33 -11.96
N GLU A 12 -9.15 5.04 -10.75
CA GLU A 12 -9.52 3.83 -10.03
C GLU A 12 -10.99 3.81 -9.58
N LYS A 13 -11.58 4.99 -9.32
CA LYS A 13 -13.00 5.13 -8.93
C LYS A 13 -13.99 4.70 -10.01
N ASP A 14 -13.57 4.68 -11.28
CA ASP A 14 -14.40 4.18 -12.38
C ASP A 14 -14.61 2.66 -12.31
N TYR A 15 -13.73 1.94 -11.63
CA TYR A 15 -13.72 0.47 -11.62
C TYR A 15 -14.15 -0.14 -10.30
N TYR A 16 -13.91 0.52 -9.18
CA TYR A 16 -14.20 -0.05 -7.87
C TYR A 16 -14.52 0.96 -6.79
N THR A 17 -15.30 0.51 -5.82
CA THR A 17 -15.69 1.27 -4.63
C THR A 17 -14.72 1.04 -3.48
N GLN A 18 -14.70 1.97 -2.53
CA GLN A 18 -13.97 1.84 -1.27
C GLN A 18 -14.33 0.55 -0.53
N GLY A 19 -13.32 -0.18 -0.06
CA GLY A 19 -13.51 -1.39 0.74
C GLY A 19 -14.09 -1.09 2.13
N ASN A 20 -14.94 -1.98 2.63
CA ASN A 20 -15.67 -1.82 3.90
C ASN A 20 -15.20 -2.76 5.02
N TYR A 21 -14.09 -3.49 4.83
CA TYR A 21 -13.58 -4.46 5.81
C TYR A 21 -12.52 -3.89 6.76
N GLY A 22 -12.19 -2.61 6.64
CA GLY A 22 -11.13 -1.97 7.40
C GLY A 22 -9.73 -2.52 7.07
N ALA A 23 -8.73 -2.07 7.83
CA ALA A 23 -7.37 -2.60 7.76
C ALA A 23 -7.35 -4.07 8.23
N ARG A 24 -6.90 -5.01 7.40
CA ARG A 24 -6.90 -6.44 7.74
C ARG A 24 -5.49 -6.96 8.04
N VAL A 25 -5.41 -7.75 9.11
CA VAL A 25 -4.23 -8.52 9.50
C VAL A 25 -4.63 -10.00 9.52
N TYR A 26 -3.82 -10.82 8.88
CA TYR A 26 -4.05 -12.26 8.73
C TYR A 26 -3.03 -13.01 9.59
N GLU A 27 -3.50 -13.95 10.40
CA GLU A 27 -2.60 -14.86 11.12
C GLU A 27 -2.11 -15.94 10.16
N THR A 28 -0.79 -16.13 10.09
CA THR A 28 -0.15 -17.12 9.23
C THR A 28 0.92 -17.87 10.01
N VAL A 29 1.44 -18.96 9.43
CA VAL A 29 2.53 -19.75 10.03
C VAL A 29 3.86 -18.99 10.17
N VAL A 30 3.99 -17.83 9.50
CA VAL A 30 5.20 -16.99 9.53
C VAL A 30 4.99 -15.66 10.26
N GLY A 31 3.83 -15.49 10.93
CA GLY A 31 3.48 -14.28 11.68
C GLY A 31 2.18 -13.60 11.20
N LYS A 32 1.87 -12.46 11.81
CA LYS A 32 0.70 -11.62 11.55
C LYS A 32 0.96 -10.66 10.40
N ILE A 33 0.34 -10.91 9.25
CA ILE A 33 0.56 -10.17 8.03
C ILE A 33 -0.55 -9.15 7.79
N GLY A 34 -0.22 -7.87 7.85
CA GLY A 34 -1.06 -6.76 7.39
C GLY A 34 -0.94 -6.53 5.89
N VAL A 35 -2.02 -6.06 5.26
CA VAL A 35 -2.01 -5.73 3.81
C VAL A 35 -2.50 -4.30 3.59
N ALA A 36 -1.64 -3.48 2.98
CA ALA A 36 -1.97 -2.14 2.50
C ALA A 36 -1.84 -2.12 0.98
N ILE A 37 -2.94 -1.92 0.26
CA ILE A 37 -2.93 -2.04 -1.21
C ILE A 37 -2.60 -0.67 -1.78
N CYS A 38 -1.52 -0.61 -2.56
CA CYS A 38 -1.08 0.55 -3.34
C CYS A 38 -1.21 1.86 -2.57
N TYR A 39 -2.27 2.63 -2.86
CA TYR A 39 -2.48 3.95 -2.34
C TYR A 39 -2.78 4.01 -0.85
N ASP A 40 -3.26 2.91 -0.25
CA ASP A 40 -3.46 2.81 1.21
C ASP A 40 -2.17 3.13 2.00
N ARG A 41 -0.99 2.90 1.42
CA ARG A 41 0.31 3.13 2.08
C ARG A 41 0.60 4.61 2.38
N HIS A 42 0.00 5.53 1.62
CA HIS A 42 0.19 6.98 1.79
C HIS A 42 -0.51 7.53 3.03
N TYR A 43 -1.41 6.75 3.64
CA TYR A 43 -2.31 7.19 4.70
C TYR A 43 -1.84 6.65 6.05
N PRO A 44 -1.24 7.48 6.91
CA PRO A 44 -0.71 7.05 8.20
C PRO A 44 -1.76 6.38 9.08
N GLU A 45 -3.03 6.77 8.97
CA GLU A 45 -4.14 6.17 9.70
C GLU A 45 -4.38 4.71 9.32
N TYR A 46 -4.22 4.34 8.05
CA TYR A 46 -4.39 2.96 7.59
C TYR A 46 -3.22 2.09 8.05
N MET A 47 -2.00 2.62 7.91
CA MET A 47 -0.78 1.98 8.37
C MET A 47 -0.80 1.78 9.90
N ARG A 48 -1.24 2.79 10.66
CA ARG A 48 -1.47 2.71 12.10
C ARG A 48 -2.55 1.69 12.46
N ALA A 49 -3.65 1.61 11.72
CA ALA A 49 -4.70 0.65 11.97
C ALA A 49 -4.21 -0.81 11.83
N LEU A 50 -3.28 -1.09 10.90
CA LEU A 50 -2.62 -2.39 10.81
C LEU A 50 -1.75 -2.66 12.04
N GLY A 51 -0.97 -1.66 12.50
CA GLY A 51 -0.16 -1.77 13.72
C GLY A 51 -0.99 -2.02 14.98
N ILE A 52 -2.10 -1.30 15.16
CA ILE A 52 -3.05 -1.50 16.29
C ILE A 52 -3.63 -2.92 16.28
N LYS A 53 -3.84 -3.50 15.09
CA LYS A 53 -4.31 -4.88 14.93
C LYS A 53 -3.21 -5.94 15.07
N GLY A 54 -1.99 -5.53 15.41
CA GLY A 54 -0.87 -6.43 15.72
C GLY A 54 -0.17 -7.00 14.49
N ALA A 55 -0.13 -6.28 13.37
CA ALA A 55 0.71 -6.66 12.23
C ALA A 55 2.20 -6.71 12.65
N GLU A 56 2.89 -7.79 12.27
CA GLU A 56 4.35 -7.96 12.42
C GLU A 56 5.06 -7.63 11.10
N LEU A 57 4.39 -7.89 9.97
CA LEU A 57 4.80 -7.53 8.62
C LEU A 57 3.62 -6.89 7.88
N VAL A 58 3.86 -5.76 7.22
CA VAL A 58 2.91 -5.14 6.30
C VAL A 58 3.41 -5.31 4.87
N VAL A 59 2.63 -6.01 4.05
CA VAL A 59 2.91 -6.19 2.62
C VAL A 59 2.16 -5.14 1.81
N VAL A 60 2.86 -4.49 0.90
CA VAL A 60 2.37 -3.39 0.07
C VAL A 60 2.50 -3.73 -1.42
N PRO A 61 1.51 -4.45 -2.00
CA PRO A 61 1.45 -4.60 -3.45
C PRO A 61 1.02 -3.27 -4.09
N GLN A 62 1.81 -2.77 -5.05
CA GLN A 62 1.47 -1.53 -5.76
C GLN A 62 1.76 -1.61 -7.27
N ALA A 63 1.23 -0.62 -8.00
CA ALA A 63 1.49 -0.40 -9.42
C ALA A 63 1.76 1.09 -9.71
N GLY A 64 2.82 1.65 -9.11
CA GLY A 64 3.25 3.03 -9.34
C GLY A 64 4.11 3.19 -10.60
N THR A 65 4.12 4.39 -11.19
CA THR A 65 4.89 4.72 -12.40
C THR A 65 6.17 5.50 -12.10
N VAL A 66 7.14 5.43 -13.02
CA VAL A 66 8.36 6.24 -12.94
C VAL A 66 7.99 7.71 -13.06
N GLY A 67 8.56 8.54 -12.18
CA GLY A 67 8.31 9.98 -12.16
C GLY A 67 6.97 10.40 -11.56
N GLU A 68 6.17 9.46 -11.04
CA GLU A 68 4.92 9.77 -10.32
C GLU A 68 5.20 10.54 -9.02
N TRP A 69 6.26 10.16 -8.33
CA TRP A 69 6.64 10.67 -7.01
C TRP A 69 8.12 11.07 -6.98
N PRO A 70 8.53 11.98 -6.09
CA PRO A 70 9.94 12.29 -5.87
C PRO A 70 10.77 11.05 -5.55
N ALA A 71 12.02 11.04 -5.98
CA ALA A 71 12.95 9.97 -5.66
C ALA A 71 13.06 9.79 -4.13
N GLY A 72 13.00 8.54 -3.67
CA GLY A 72 13.08 8.21 -2.25
C GLY A 72 11.75 8.27 -1.48
N LEU A 73 10.63 8.70 -2.11
CA LEU A 73 9.35 8.81 -1.40
C LEU A 73 8.87 7.44 -0.90
N TYR A 74 8.96 6.41 -1.73
CA TYR A 74 8.51 5.06 -1.37
C TYR A 74 9.28 4.53 -0.16
N GLU A 75 10.61 4.68 -0.17
CA GLU A 75 11.47 4.26 0.92
C GLU A 75 11.15 5.04 2.20
N ALA A 76 11.00 6.36 2.10
CA ALA A 76 10.70 7.22 3.24
C ALA A 76 9.37 6.85 3.92
N GLU A 77 8.30 6.64 3.14
CA GLU A 77 7.00 6.29 3.70
C GLU A 77 7.02 4.94 4.42
N LEU A 78 7.67 3.93 3.84
CA LEU A 78 7.78 2.61 4.48
C LEU A 78 8.67 2.65 5.72
N GLN A 79 9.77 3.41 5.69
CA GLN A 79 10.66 3.57 6.83
C GLN A 79 9.95 4.28 7.99
N VAL A 80 9.25 5.37 7.71
CA VAL A 80 8.45 6.11 8.71
C VAL A 80 7.34 5.23 9.26
N ALA A 81 6.60 4.52 8.40
CA ALA A 81 5.54 3.63 8.85
C ALA A 81 6.07 2.47 9.72
N SER A 82 7.20 1.88 9.35
CA SER A 82 7.85 0.83 10.13
C SER A 82 8.32 1.35 11.48
N PHE A 83 9.01 2.49 11.50
CA PHE A 83 9.49 3.15 12.72
C PHE A 83 8.35 3.50 13.68
N GLN A 84 7.27 4.11 13.17
CA GLN A 84 6.16 4.58 14.00
C GLN A 84 5.29 3.47 14.57
N ASN A 85 5.25 2.29 13.95
CA ASN A 85 4.33 1.22 14.30
C ASN A 85 5.01 -0.06 14.79
N GLY A 86 6.34 -0.16 14.70
CA GLY A 86 7.10 -1.28 15.24
C GLY A 86 6.97 -2.59 14.46
N TYR A 87 6.62 -2.53 13.17
CA TYR A 87 6.52 -3.68 12.26
C TYR A 87 7.50 -3.56 11.09
N PHE A 88 7.65 -4.64 10.31
CA PHE A 88 8.36 -4.61 9.03
C PHE A 88 7.44 -4.21 7.88
N CYS A 89 7.99 -3.58 6.84
CA CYS A 89 7.31 -3.28 5.59
C CYS A 89 7.97 -4.01 4.41
N ALA A 90 7.17 -4.58 3.51
CA ALA A 90 7.63 -5.14 2.25
C ALA A 90 6.78 -4.61 1.09
N LEU A 91 7.35 -3.70 0.29
CA LEU A 91 6.68 -3.16 -0.89
C LEU A 91 7.12 -3.89 -2.15
N THR A 92 6.15 -4.22 -2.99
CA THR A 92 6.39 -4.79 -4.32
C THR A 92 5.71 -3.92 -5.36
N ASN A 93 6.45 -3.48 -6.36
CA ASN A 93 5.92 -2.67 -7.45
C ASN A 93 5.98 -3.43 -8.77
N ARG A 94 4.97 -3.21 -9.63
CA ARG A 94 5.03 -3.63 -11.03
C ARG A 94 6.22 -2.97 -11.72
N VAL A 95 6.89 -3.72 -12.59
CA VAL A 95 7.97 -3.22 -13.46
C VAL A 95 7.59 -3.37 -14.94
N GLY A 96 8.31 -2.66 -15.81
CA GLY A 96 8.13 -2.71 -17.26
C GLY A 96 7.07 -1.74 -17.81
N MET A 97 7.19 -1.43 -19.09
CA MET A 97 6.23 -0.60 -19.81
C MET A 97 5.04 -1.45 -20.28
N LEU A 98 3.83 -0.99 -19.98
CA LEU A 98 2.62 -1.57 -20.55
C LEU A 98 2.35 -0.89 -21.89
N ALA A 99 2.78 -1.50 -23.00
CA ALA A 99 2.42 -1.02 -24.32
C ALA A 99 0.88 -1.11 -24.48
N ARG A 100 0.23 0.01 -24.83
CA ARG A 100 -1.15 -0.05 -25.32
C ARG A 100 -1.12 -0.93 -26.56
N ARG A 101 -1.84 -2.05 -26.55
CA ARG A 101 -2.21 -2.70 -27.81
C ARG A 101 -3.04 -1.68 -28.58
N ALA A 102 -2.58 -1.33 -29.77
CA ALA A 102 -3.34 -0.56 -30.74
C ALA A 102 -4.62 -1.31 -31.13
#